data_AF-A0A1I7CE94-F1
#
_entry.id   AF-A0A1I7CE94-F1
#
_cell.length_a   1.000
_cell.length_b   1.000
_cell.length_c   1.000
_cell.angle_alpha   90.00
_cell.angle_beta   90.00
_cell.angle_gamma   90.00
#
_symmetry.space_group_name_H-M   'P 1'
#
loop_
_entity.id
_entity.type
_entity.pdbx_description
1 polymer ?
#
loop_
_entity_poly.entity_id
_entity_poly.type
_entity_poly.pdbx_seq_one_letter_code
_entity_poly.pdbx_strand_id
1 'polypeptide(L)'
;MRKATPRWLEKMLRDALRARRQMIRDGELLPEDEFRRRRRVTPTQLARLNASGSVFSIEVEGNAYYPRLLVDPIHNLQRLAYVCRILWPASPDSRLDFLTSENGALGDITPLHALANDDSYRELLTVARGWASEFSRTTVKICAGEFIRGIELPTVCTGVAEIDPRKNIWRRAMEALQEGANLRPAGPFCRAKAATVFVSRSTAGKPGELMEARLDVIVIRGLAHTGVVTGNAPRCDLSPVSVEKVDDVVTVIRKILAACG
;
A
#
# COMPACT_ATOMS: atom_id res chain seq x y z
N MET A 1 26.70 4.13 -18.46
CA MET A 1 27.29 2.82 -18.09
C MET A 1 26.23 1.96 -17.43
N ARG A 2 25.77 0.86 -18.06
CA ARG A 2 24.86 -0.11 -17.41
C ARG A 2 25.71 -0.96 -16.46
N LYS A 3 25.40 -0.97 -15.16
CA LYS A 3 26.05 -1.88 -14.20
C LYS A 3 25.72 -3.32 -14.61
N ALA A 4 26.74 -4.16 -14.76
CA ALA A 4 26.56 -5.57 -15.06
C ALA A 4 25.75 -6.24 -13.94
N THR A 5 24.73 -7.01 -14.31
CA THR A 5 23.91 -7.78 -13.37
C THR A 5 24.81 -8.80 -12.66
N PRO A 6 24.80 -8.88 -11.31
CA PRO A 6 25.61 -9.87 -10.60
C PRO A 6 25.25 -11.31 -11.01
N ARG A 7 26.25 -12.19 -11.17
CA ARG A 7 26.05 -13.60 -11.58
C ARG A 7 25.07 -14.38 -10.69
N TRP A 8 25.03 -14.08 -9.39
CA TRP A 8 24.09 -14.71 -8.46
C TRP A 8 22.64 -14.31 -8.77
N LEU A 9 22.42 -13.05 -9.16
CA LEU A 9 21.10 -12.55 -9.55
C LEU A 9 20.65 -13.18 -10.87
N GLU A 10 21.55 -13.34 -11.84
CA GLU A 10 21.26 -14.06 -13.09
C GLU A 10 20.92 -15.54 -12.86
N LYS A 11 21.57 -16.20 -11.89
CA LYS A 11 21.22 -17.58 -11.50
C LYS A 11 19.84 -17.62 -10.86
N MET A 12 19.57 -16.77 -9.88
CA MET A 12 18.27 -16.69 -9.20
C MET A 12 17.13 -16.43 -10.18
N LEU A 13 17.30 -15.50 -11.12
CA LEU A 13 16.29 -15.20 -12.15
C LEU A 13 16.02 -16.40 -13.07
N ARG A 14 17.07 -17.15 -13.44
CA ARG A 14 16.93 -18.37 -14.24
C ARG A 14 16.22 -19.48 -13.49
N ASP A 15 16.55 -19.67 -12.21
CA ASP A 15 15.93 -20.69 -11.37
C ASP A 15 14.45 -20.36 -11.13
N ALA A 16 14.12 -19.10 -10.87
CA ALA A 16 12.74 -18.62 -10.75
C ALA A 16 11.94 -18.84 -12.05
N LEU A 17 12.49 -18.50 -13.22
CA LEU A 17 11.83 -18.74 -14.50
C LEU A 17 11.58 -20.24 -14.75
N ARG A 18 12.55 -21.10 -14.40
CA ARG A 18 12.39 -22.55 -14.52
C ARG A 18 11.26 -23.07 -13.64
N ALA A 19 11.17 -22.60 -12.39
CA ALA A 19 10.08 -22.95 -11.49
C ALA A 19 8.72 -22.51 -12.07
N ARG A 20 8.61 -21.30 -12.62
CA ARG A 20 7.35 -20.83 -13.23
C ARG A 20 6.94 -21.66 -14.45
N ARG A 21 7.87 -22.03 -15.32
CA ARG A 21 7.59 -22.95 -16.43
C ARG A 21 7.13 -24.32 -15.94
N GLN A 22 7.68 -24.81 -14.83
CA GLN A 22 7.24 -26.06 -14.22
C GLN A 22 5.79 -25.96 -13.73
N MET A 23 5.45 -24.90 -13.01
CA MET A 23 4.06 -24.67 -12.55
C MET A 23 3.04 -24.57 -13.69
N ILE A 24 3.42 -24.03 -14.85
CA ILE A 24 2.55 -24.04 -16.05
C ILE A 24 2.34 -25.47 -16.54
N ARG A 25 3.41 -26.27 -16.63
CA ARG A 25 3.34 -27.69 -17.05
C ARG A 25 2.50 -28.53 -16.10
N ASP A 26 2.57 -28.25 -14.80
CA ASP A 26 1.81 -28.95 -13.76
C ASP A 26 0.37 -28.45 -13.64
N GLY A 27 -0.02 -27.43 -14.42
CA GLY A 27 -1.37 -26.85 -14.41
C GLY A 27 -1.67 -26.02 -13.16
N GLU A 28 -0.65 -25.64 -12.38
CA GLU A 28 -0.79 -24.73 -11.24
C GLU A 28 -0.96 -23.28 -11.68
N LEU A 29 -0.40 -22.94 -12.84
CA LEU A 29 -0.57 -21.65 -13.51
C LEU A 29 -1.34 -21.85 -14.82
N LEU A 30 -2.54 -21.29 -14.89
CA LEU A 30 -3.46 -21.45 -16.00
C LEU A 30 -3.34 -20.28 -16.99
N PRO A 31 -3.39 -20.53 -18.31
CA PRO A 31 -3.56 -19.45 -19.28
C PRO A 31 -4.91 -18.75 -19.08
N GLU A 32 -5.02 -17.49 -19.52
CA GLU A 32 -6.20 -16.66 -19.28
C GLU A 32 -7.51 -17.30 -19.77
N ASP A 33 -7.50 -17.87 -20.97
CA ASP A 33 -8.67 -18.47 -21.59
C ASP A 33 -9.21 -19.63 -20.74
N GLU A 34 -8.31 -20.47 -20.22
CA GLU A 34 -8.66 -21.57 -19.33
C GLU A 34 -9.15 -21.09 -17.98
N PHE A 35 -8.45 -20.11 -17.38
CA PHE A 35 -8.86 -19.51 -16.12
C PHE A 35 -10.29 -18.95 -16.20
N ARG A 36 -10.59 -18.23 -17.29
CA ARG A 36 -11.91 -17.65 -17.54
C ARG A 36 -12.98 -18.70 -17.73
N ARG A 37 -12.69 -19.79 -18.47
CA ARG A 37 -13.60 -20.92 -18.63
C ARG A 37 -13.93 -21.55 -17.27
N ARG A 38 -12.91 -21.82 -16.45
CA ARG A 38 -13.09 -22.43 -15.11
C ARG A 38 -13.83 -21.50 -14.14
N ARG A 39 -13.51 -20.20 -14.14
CA ARG A 39 -14.17 -19.18 -13.30
C ARG A 39 -15.57 -18.79 -13.82
N ARG A 40 -15.90 -19.14 -15.06
CA ARG A 40 -17.12 -18.73 -15.79
C ARG A 40 -17.26 -17.21 -15.88
N VAL A 41 -16.19 -16.52 -16.29
CA VAL A 41 -16.17 -15.05 -16.40
C VAL A 41 -15.79 -14.56 -17.81
N THR A 42 -16.41 -13.45 -18.22
CA THR A 42 -16.09 -12.73 -19.45
C THR A 42 -14.74 -12.00 -19.31
N PRO A 43 -14.13 -11.50 -20.41
CA PRO A 43 -12.86 -10.77 -20.30
C PRO A 43 -13.05 -9.48 -19.49
N THR A 44 -14.18 -8.80 -19.66
CA THR A 44 -14.52 -7.59 -18.89
C THR A 44 -14.69 -7.88 -17.40
N GLN A 45 -15.32 -9.00 -17.05
CA GLN A 45 -15.43 -9.41 -15.64
C GLN A 45 -14.05 -9.75 -15.06
N LEU A 46 -13.18 -10.44 -15.81
CA LEU A 46 -11.82 -10.70 -15.38
C LEU A 46 -11.03 -9.41 -15.16
N ALA A 47 -11.14 -8.45 -16.08
CA ALA A 47 -10.51 -7.13 -15.94
C ALA A 47 -10.96 -6.42 -14.65
N ARG A 48 -12.25 -6.51 -14.28
CA ARG A 48 -12.78 -5.98 -13.01
C ARG A 48 -12.22 -6.72 -11.79
N LEU A 49 -12.06 -8.04 -11.86
CA LEU A 49 -11.47 -8.84 -10.79
C LEU A 49 -9.99 -8.48 -10.58
N ASN A 50 -9.23 -8.30 -11.67
CA ASN A 50 -7.85 -7.82 -11.63
C ASN A 50 -7.75 -6.40 -11.06
N ALA A 51 -8.58 -5.47 -11.55
CA ALA A 51 -8.59 -4.08 -11.11
C ALA A 51 -8.93 -3.94 -9.62
N SER A 52 -9.88 -4.75 -9.12
CA SER A 52 -10.22 -4.78 -7.70
C SER A 52 -9.17 -5.50 -6.83
N GLY A 53 -8.27 -6.27 -7.43
CA GLY A 53 -7.33 -7.14 -6.72
C GLY A 53 -7.94 -8.43 -6.18
N SER A 54 -9.14 -8.79 -6.63
CA SER A 54 -9.82 -10.02 -6.23
C SER A 54 -9.16 -11.27 -6.82
N VAL A 55 -8.43 -11.11 -7.92
CA VAL A 55 -7.54 -12.12 -8.51
C VAL A 55 -6.26 -11.42 -8.96
N PHE A 56 -5.24 -12.21 -9.32
CA PHE A 56 -3.99 -11.70 -9.86
C PHE A 56 -3.39 -12.71 -10.83
N SER A 57 -2.53 -12.22 -11.72
CA SER A 57 -1.75 -13.03 -12.64
C SER A 57 -0.27 -12.92 -12.35
N ILE A 58 0.47 -13.98 -12.67
CA ILE A 58 1.94 -14.03 -12.70
C ILE A 58 2.35 -13.92 -14.17
N GLU A 59 3.27 -13.00 -14.46
CA GLU A 59 3.83 -12.87 -15.79
C GLU A 59 4.94 -13.90 -16.01
N VAL A 60 4.83 -14.69 -17.07
CA VAL A 60 5.86 -15.64 -17.49
C VAL A 60 6.12 -15.43 -18.97
N GLU A 61 7.32 -14.97 -19.29
CA GLU A 61 7.75 -14.71 -20.67
C GLU A 61 6.80 -13.78 -21.43
N GLY A 62 6.33 -12.72 -20.76
CA GLY A 62 5.43 -11.70 -21.32
C GLY A 62 3.95 -12.11 -21.38
N ASN A 63 3.60 -13.32 -20.93
CA ASN A 63 2.21 -13.79 -20.90
C ASN A 63 1.68 -13.86 -19.46
N ALA A 64 0.40 -13.50 -19.29
CA ALA A 64 -0.27 -13.56 -17.99
C ALA A 64 -0.83 -14.97 -17.72
N TYR A 65 -0.42 -15.56 -16.61
CA TYR A 65 -0.95 -16.82 -16.10
C TYR A 65 -1.59 -16.63 -14.73
N TYR A 66 -2.67 -17.36 -14.46
CA TYR A 66 -3.44 -17.23 -13.23
C TYR A 66 -3.28 -18.47 -12.34
N PRO A 67 -3.01 -18.30 -11.03
CA PRO A 67 -2.95 -19.43 -10.11
C PRO A 67 -4.26 -20.25 -10.09
N ARG A 68 -4.15 -21.57 -10.27
CA ARG A 68 -5.28 -22.52 -10.25
C ARG A 68 -6.09 -22.43 -8.96
N LEU A 69 -5.44 -22.17 -7.82
CA LEU A 69 -6.11 -21.99 -6.52
C LEU A 69 -7.22 -20.93 -6.56
N LEU A 70 -7.14 -19.94 -7.45
CA LEU A 70 -8.14 -18.87 -7.57
C LEU A 70 -9.42 -19.32 -8.31
N VAL A 71 -9.45 -20.54 -8.83
CA VAL A 71 -10.62 -21.17 -9.48
C VAL A 71 -10.95 -22.54 -8.90
N ASP A 72 -10.20 -23.01 -7.90
CA ASP A 72 -10.41 -24.32 -7.31
C ASP A 72 -11.65 -24.32 -6.41
N PRO A 73 -12.70 -25.12 -6.72
CA PRO A 73 -13.93 -25.16 -5.92
C PRO A 73 -13.71 -25.73 -4.52
N ILE A 74 -12.57 -26.36 -4.23
CA ILE A 74 -12.24 -26.81 -2.87
C ILE A 74 -12.12 -25.62 -1.89
N HIS A 75 -11.82 -24.42 -2.38
CA HIS A 75 -11.67 -23.23 -1.54
C HIS A 75 -12.92 -22.37 -1.55
N ASN A 76 -13.16 -21.66 -0.44
CA ASN A 76 -14.15 -20.59 -0.41
C ASN A 76 -13.66 -19.40 -1.26
N LEU A 77 -14.06 -19.38 -2.53
CA LEU A 77 -13.60 -18.41 -3.52
C LEU A 77 -13.99 -16.96 -3.20
N GLN A 78 -15.01 -16.73 -2.38
CA GLN A 78 -15.41 -15.40 -1.93
C GLN A 78 -14.46 -14.89 -0.84
N ARG A 79 -14.15 -15.73 0.14
CA ARG A 79 -13.16 -15.44 1.19
C ARG A 79 -11.77 -15.25 0.59
N LEU A 80 -11.37 -16.14 -0.33
CA LEU A 80 -10.10 -16.03 -1.04
C LEU A 80 -10.00 -14.70 -1.80
N ALA A 81 -11.04 -14.29 -2.53
CA ALA A 81 -11.06 -13.00 -3.20
C ALA A 81 -10.94 -11.82 -2.24
N TYR A 82 -11.49 -11.92 -1.02
CA TYR A 82 -11.31 -10.89 0.01
C TYR A 82 -9.86 -10.85 0.53
N VAL A 83 -9.23 -12.00 0.76
CA VAL A 83 -7.82 -12.09 1.15
C VAL A 83 -6.91 -11.56 0.03
N CYS A 84 -7.11 -11.98 -1.23
CA CYS A 84 -6.36 -11.46 -2.38
C CYS A 84 -6.44 -9.95 -2.49
N ARG A 85 -7.61 -9.37 -2.15
CA ARG A 85 -7.72 -7.92 -2.00
C ARG A 85 -6.76 -7.46 -0.93
N ILE A 86 -6.85 -7.90 0.32
CA ILE A 86 -5.90 -7.46 1.37
C ILE A 86 -4.44 -7.51 0.91
N LEU A 87 -4.02 -8.61 0.28
CA LEU A 87 -2.64 -8.83 -0.17
C LEU A 87 -2.21 -8.00 -1.41
N TRP A 88 -3.11 -7.22 -2.01
CA TRP A 88 -2.86 -6.47 -3.24
C TRP A 88 -1.65 -5.52 -3.24
N PRO A 89 -1.22 -4.92 -2.12
CA PRO A 89 0.01 -4.11 -2.12
C PRO A 89 1.25 -4.92 -2.51
N ALA A 90 1.27 -6.23 -2.24
CA ALA A 90 2.37 -7.12 -2.56
C ALA A 90 2.44 -7.50 -4.05
N SER A 91 3.61 -7.94 -4.50
CA SER A 91 3.79 -8.49 -5.85
C SER A 91 2.98 -9.79 -6.03
N PRO A 92 2.53 -10.13 -7.25
CA PRO A 92 1.83 -11.39 -7.51
C PRO A 92 2.55 -12.63 -6.97
N ASP A 93 3.88 -12.68 -7.08
CA ASP A 93 4.69 -13.78 -6.57
C ASP A 93 4.61 -13.89 -5.04
N SER A 94 4.75 -12.78 -4.31
CA SER A 94 4.62 -12.76 -2.85
C SER A 94 3.22 -13.11 -2.38
N ARG A 95 2.17 -12.73 -3.13
CA ARG A 95 0.80 -13.13 -2.82
C ARG A 95 0.59 -14.64 -2.98
N LEU A 96 1.13 -15.22 -4.04
CA LEU A 96 1.07 -16.66 -4.26
C LEU A 96 1.77 -17.40 -3.12
N ASP A 97 3.01 -17.00 -2.81
CA ASP A 97 3.80 -17.58 -1.71
C ASP A 97 3.05 -17.50 -0.38
N PHE A 98 2.55 -16.32 -0.01
CA PHE A 98 1.74 -16.17 1.21
C PHE A 98 0.57 -17.15 1.25
N LEU A 99 -0.18 -17.31 0.15
CA LEU A 99 -1.36 -18.17 0.12
C LEU A 99 -1.03 -19.67 0.23
N THR A 100 0.13 -20.09 -0.30
CA THR A 100 0.47 -21.51 -0.41
C THR A 100 1.40 -22.01 0.69
N SER A 101 2.14 -21.11 1.35
CA SER A 101 3.12 -21.45 2.37
C SER A 101 2.46 -21.57 3.76
N GLU A 102 3.02 -22.43 4.60
CA GLU A 102 2.63 -22.53 6.01
C GLU A 102 2.93 -21.22 6.72
N ASN A 103 2.04 -20.82 7.64
CA ASN A 103 2.17 -19.56 8.34
C ASN A 103 2.15 -19.81 9.86
N GLY A 104 3.28 -19.56 10.53
CA GLY A 104 3.39 -19.75 11.98
C GLY A 104 2.43 -18.91 12.80
N ALA A 105 2.02 -17.73 12.30
CA ALA A 105 1.00 -16.91 12.95
C ALA A 105 -0.44 -17.45 12.79
N LEU A 106 -0.64 -18.51 11.99
CA LEU A 106 -1.89 -19.25 11.87
C LEU A 106 -1.82 -20.64 12.52
N GLY A 107 -0.79 -20.92 13.31
CA GLY A 107 -0.56 -22.26 13.86
C GLY A 107 -0.10 -23.26 12.79
N ASP A 108 0.82 -22.82 11.93
CA ASP A 108 1.48 -23.62 10.88
C ASP A 108 0.55 -24.19 9.80
N ILE A 109 -0.68 -23.69 9.69
CA ILE A 109 -1.55 -23.97 8.54
C ILE A 109 -1.33 -22.94 7.43
N THR A 110 -1.69 -23.32 6.19
CA THR A 110 -1.70 -22.40 5.06
C THR A 110 -2.90 -21.45 5.14
N PRO A 111 -2.80 -20.22 4.59
CA PRO A 111 -3.96 -19.35 4.43
C PRO A 111 -5.13 -19.99 3.68
N LEU A 112 -4.86 -20.87 2.71
CA LEU A 112 -5.92 -21.61 2.01
C LEU A 112 -6.71 -22.54 2.92
N HIS A 113 -6.06 -23.21 3.88
CA HIS A 113 -6.73 -24.02 4.90
C HIS A 113 -7.54 -23.15 5.87
N ALA A 114 -7.00 -22.00 6.27
CA ALA A 114 -7.68 -21.08 7.18
C ALA A 114 -8.99 -20.49 6.59
N LEU A 115 -9.23 -20.58 5.27
CA LEU A 115 -10.49 -20.15 4.65
C LEU A 115 -11.71 -20.98 5.08
N ALA A 116 -11.50 -22.23 5.53
CA ALA A 116 -12.55 -23.23 5.68
C ALA A 116 -13.52 -22.97 6.85
N ASN A 117 -13.05 -22.40 7.96
CA ASN A 117 -13.86 -22.12 9.14
C ASN A 117 -13.79 -20.63 9.52
N ASP A 118 -14.74 -20.16 10.34
CA ASP A 118 -14.88 -18.73 10.64
C ASP A 118 -13.76 -18.18 11.53
N ASP A 119 -13.29 -18.96 12.49
CA ASP A 119 -12.32 -18.49 13.48
C ASP A 119 -10.92 -18.37 12.85
N SER A 120 -10.45 -19.41 12.17
CA SER A 120 -9.20 -19.36 11.40
C SER A 120 -9.27 -18.30 10.29
N TYR A 121 -10.44 -18.09 9.69
CA TYR A 121 -10.59 -17.04 8.68
C TYR A 121 -10.44 -15.65 9.30
N ARG A 122 -11.01 -15.38 10.47
CA ARG A 122 -10.82 -14.09 11.18
C ARG A 122 -9.37 -13.85 11.54
N GLU A 123 -8.67 -14.89 12.02
CA GLU A 123 -7.23 -14.83 12.31
C GLU A 123 -6.42 -14.53 11.04
N LEU A 124 -6.72 -15.23 9.94
CA LEU A 124 -6.14 -14.97 8.62
C LEU A 124 -6.31 -13.52 8.19
N LEU A 125 -7.48 -12.91 8.41
CA LEU A 125 -7.68 -11.50 8.05
C LEU A 125 -6.75 -10.56 8.83
N THR A 126 -6.47 -10.86 10.10
CA THR A 126 -5.54 -10.09 10.93
C THR A 126 -4.10 -10.26 10.43
N VAL A 127 -3.66 -11.52 10.24
CA VAL A 127 -2.32 -11.84 9.73
C VAL A 127 -2.09 -11.25 8.35
N ALA A 128 -3.03 -11.41 7.42
CA ALA A 128 -2.93 -10.89 6.06
C ALA A 128 -2.83 -9.36 6.04
N ARG A 129 -3.52 -8.64 6.93
CA ARG A 129 -3.43 -7.18 7.02
C ARG A 129 -2.09 -6.71 7.56
N GLY A 130 -1.56 -7.40 8.59
CA GLY A 130 -0.23 -7.14 9.11
C GLY A 130 0.82 -7.34 8.01
N TRP A 131 0.83 -8.52 7.39
CA TRP A 131 1.75 -8.86 6.31
C TRP A 131 1.65 -7.90 5.12
N ALA A 132 0.44 -7.57 4.65
CA ALA A 132 0.26 -6.67 3.51
C ALA A 132 0.73 -5.23 3.78
N SER A 133 0.77 -4.80 5.04
CA SER A 133 1.22 -3.46 5.42
C SER A 133 2.70 -3.22 5.11
N GLU A 134 3.52 -4.27 5.15
CA GLU A 134 4.97 -4.23 4.87
C GLU A 134 5.27 -3.86 3.41
N PHE A 135 4.31 -4.08 2.50
CA PHE A 135 4.47 -3.82 1.07
C PHE A 135 4.10 -2.40 0.66
N SER A 136 3.61 -1.58 1.60
CA SER A 136 3.18 -0.21 1.33
C SER A 136 3.55 0.72 2.46
N ARG A 137 4.33 1.74 2.12
CA ARG A 137 4.81 2.74 3.07
C ARG A 137 4.24 4.09 2.72
N THR A 138 3.60 4.73 3.69
CA THR A 138 3.22 6.13 3.64
C THR A 138 4.30 6.98 4.30
N THR A 139 4.74 8.00 3.59
CA THR A 139 5.68 9.01 4.07
C THR A 139 4.95 10.34 4.17
N VAL A 140 5.08 11.02 5.29
CA VAL A 140 4.57 12.38 5.49
C VAL A 140 5.76 13.31 5.74
N LYS A 141 5.99 14.24 4.82
CA LYS A 141 7.04 15.25 4.93
C LYS A 141 6.41 16.59 5.29
N ILE A 142 6.76 17.15 6.44
CA ILE A 142 6.33 18.48 6.87
C ILE A 142 7.47 19.44 6.61
N CYS A 143 7.20 20.49 5.84
CA CYS A 143 8.14 21.57 5.55
C CYS A 143 7.64 22.89 6.12
N ALA A 144 8.56 23.74 6.57
CA ALA A 144 8.25 25.10 6.97
C ALA A 144 8.17 26.01 5.74
N GLY A 145 7.12 26.83 5.66
CA GLY A 145 6.89 27.78 4.55
C GLY A 145 5.79 27.36 3.58
N GLU A 146 5.48 28.29 2.68
CA GLU A 146 4.45 28.13 1.65
C GLU A 146 4.99 27.39 0.43
N PHE A 147 4.15 26.57 -0.20
CA PHE A 147 4.55 25.85 -1.39
C PHE A 147 4.82 26.79 -2.55
N ILE A 148 6.07 26.76 -3.05
CA ILE A 148 6.46 27.41 -4.29
C ILE A 148 7.01 26.34 -5.22
N ARG A 149 6.42 26.22 -6.42
CA ARG A 149 6.82 25.19 -7.39
C ARG A 149 8.29 25.36 -7.76
N GLY A 150 9.06 24.27 -7.64
CA GLY A 150 10.48 24.24 -7.99
C GLY A 150 11.43 24.71 -6.88
N ILE A 151 10.90 25.11 -5.73
CA ILE A 151 11.71 25.48 -4.55
C ILE A 151 11.63 24.37 -3.51
N GLU A 152 12.79 23.91 -3.04
CA GLU A 152 12.86 22.99 -1.93
C GLU A 152 12.68 23.74 -0.60
N LEU A 153 11.64 23.37 0.15
CA LEU A 153 11.35 23.98 1.45
C LEU A 153 12.14 23.29 2.57
N PRO A 154 12.56 24.02 3.61
CA PRO A 154 13.18 23.44 4.80
C PRO A 154 12.29 22.38 5.43
N THR A 155 12.81 21.16 5.56
CA THR A 155 12.08 20.05 6.16
C THR A 155 12.11 20.18 7.67
N VAL A 156 10.93 20.18 8.30
CA VAL A 156 10.77 20.16 9.75
C VAL A 156 10.92 18.72 10.25
N CYS A 157 10.13 17.81 9.66
CA CYS A 157 10.21 16.39 9.97
C CYS A 157 9.61 15.53 8.87
N THR A 158 9.99 14.26 8.90
CA THR A 158 9.42 13.20 8.06
C THR A 158 8.89 12.09 8.98
N GLY A 159 7.63 11.75 8.84
CA GLY A 159 6.99 10.60 9.48
C GLY A 159 6.76 9.48 8.49
N VAL A 160 6.81 8.23 8.96
CA VAL A 160 6.65 7.04 8.12
C VAL A 160 5.78 6.01 8.83
N ALA A 161 4.83 5.43 8.09
CA ALA A 161 4.04 4.27 8.51
C ALA A 161 3.96 3.22 7.41
N GLU A 162 4.09 1.95 7.78
CA GLU A 162 3.79 0.80 6.92
C GLU A 162 2.33 0.43 7.11
N ILE A 163 1.53 0.68 6.07
CA ILE A 163 0.07 0.70 6.19
C ILE A 163 -0.60 0.36 4.85
N ASP A 164 -1.69 -0.41 4.93
CA ASP A 164 -2.54 -0.76 3.77
C ASP A 164 -2.91 0.52 3.00
N PRO A 165 -2.52 0.65 1.72
CA PRO A 165 -2.71 1.85 0.92
C PRO A 165 -4.18 2.14 0.62
N ARG A 166 -5.09 1.20 0.88
CA ARG A 166 -6.54 1.39 0.72
C ARG A 166 -7.18 2.09 1.90
N LYS A 167 -6.51 2.16 3.05
CA LYS A 167 -6.96 3.05 4.12
C LYS A 167 -6.95 4.49 3.60
N ASN A 168 -7.91 5.28 4.10
CA ASN A 168 -8.02 6.69 3.78
C ASN A 168 -6.66 7.40 3.99
N ILE A 169 -6.29 8.29 3.06
CA ILE A 169 -5.00 8.97 3.05
C ILE A 169 -4.72 9.78 4.33
N TRP A 170 -5.74 10.40 4.92
CA TRP A 170 -5.62 11.17 6.16
C TRP A 170 -5.36 10.29 7.36
N ARG A 171 -6.02 9.12 7.41
CA ARG A 171 -5.72 8.10 8.42
C ARG A 171 -4.29 7.60 8.29
N ARG A 172 -3.82 7.31 7.08
CA ARG A 172 -2.43 6.90 6.83
C ARG A 172 -1.43 7.99 7.25
N ALA A 173 -1.73 9.25 6.89
CA ALA A 173 -0.89 10.38 7.26
C ALA A 173 -0.86 10.59 8.79
N MET A 174 -1.99 10.40 9.47
CA MET A 174 -2.08 10.46 10.92
C MET A 174 -1.20 9.37 11.57
N GLU A 175 -1.35 8.11 11.13
CA GLU A 175 -0.54 6.99 11.64
C GLU A 175 0.97 7.25 11.43
N ALA A 176 1.37 7.85 10.30
CA ALA A 176 2.77 8.23 10.04
C ALA A 176 3.30 9.35 10.96
N LEU A 177 2.41 10.17 11.53
CA LEU A 177 2.76 11.27 12.42
C LEU A 177 2.47 10.97 13.91
N GLN A 178 2.03 9.77 14.28
CA GLN A 178 1.76 9.41 15.68
C GLN A 178 3.03 9.48 16.54
N GLU A 179 2.87 9.73 17.84
CA GLU A 179 3.99 9.67 18.78
C GLU A 179 4.52 8.24 18.86
N GLY A 180 5.86 8.09 18.83
CA GLY A 180 6.50 6.78 18.72
C GLY A 180 6.55 6.21 17.30
N ALA A 181 5.91 6.85 16.31
CA ALA A 181 6.14 6.55 14.90
C ALA A 181 7.58 6.89 14.49
N ASN A 182 8.00 6.46 13.30
CA ASN A 182 9.32 6.71 12.73
C ASN A 182 9.50 8.17 12.27
N LEU A 183 9.22 9.13 13.16
CA LEU A 183 9.33 10.56 12.96
C LEU A 183 10.79 11.01 13.12
N ARG A 184 11.32 11.68 12.10
CA ARG A 184 12.72 12.13 12.03
C ARG A 184 12.84 13.56 11.47
N PRO A 185 13.59 14.47 12.14
CA PRO A 185 14.10 14.32 13.50
C PRO A 185 12.96 14.16 14.52
N ALA A 186 13.28 13.61 15.69
CA ALA A 186 12.37 13.69 16.85
C ALA A 186 12.33 15.16 17.32
N GLY A 187 11.20 15.59 17.87
CA GLY A 187 11.01 16.97 18.33
C GLY A 187 12.02 17.41 19.41
N PRO A 188 11.95 18.68 19.87
CA PRO A 188 10.85 19.62 19.69
C PRO A 188 10.77 20.23 18.28
N PHE A 189 9.56 20.51 17.82
CA PHE A 189 9.33 21.12 16.50
C PHE A 189 9.16 22.63 16.58
N CYS A 190 9.44 23.32 15.46
CA CYS A 190 9.26 24.76 15.39
C CYS A 190 7.78 25.15 15.28
N ARG A 191 7.49 26.39 15.70
CA ARG A 191 6.23 27.07 15.35
C ARG A 191 6.42 27.77 14.01
N ALA A 192 5.47 27.59 13.10
CA ALA A 192 5.52 28.20 11.77
C ALA A 192 4.18 28.86 11.43
N LYS A 193 4.23 30.04 10.80
CA LYS A 193 3.03 30.73 10.29
C LYS A 193 2.51 30.10 9.00
N ALA A 194 3.37 29.40 8.28
CA ALA A 194 3.01 28.65 7.09
C ALA A 194 3.77 27.33 7.08
N ALA A 195 3.12 26.29 6.57
CA ALA A 195 3.71 24.97 6.40
C ALA A 195 3.15 24.30 5.15
N THR A 196 3.98 23.45 4.55
CA THR A 196 3.58 22.59 3.44
C THR A 196 3.79 21.16 3.84
N VAL A 197 2.76 20.33 3.68
CA VAL A 197 2.81 18.90 4.01
C VAL A 197 2.67 18.09 2.73
N PHE A 198 3.55 17.13 2.52
CA PHE A 198 3.47 16.17 1.43
C PHE A 198 3.15 14.79 1.99
N VAL A 199 2.13 14.14 1.44
CA VAL A 199 1.80 12.74 1.72
C VAL A 199 2.12 11.93 0.48
N SER A 200 3.12 11.08 0.59
CA SER A 200 3.56 10.19 -0.48
C SER A 200 3.42 8.72 -0.09
N ARG A 201 3.37 7.86 -1.11
CA ARG A 201 3.37 6.41 -0.96
C ARG A 201 4.50 5.79 -1.77
N SER A 202 5.24 4.89 -1.14
CA SER A 202 6.10 3.92 -1.81
C SER A 202 5.50 2.52 -1.72
N THR A 203 5.77 1.70 -2.73
CA THR A 203 5.34 0.30 -2.79
C THR A 203 6.56 -0.56 -2.97
N ALA A 204 6.69 -1.62 -2.18
CA ALA A 204 7.85 -2.51 -2.24
C ALA A 204 8.06 -3.04 -3.66
N GLY A 205 9.30 -3.01 -4.14
CA GLY A 205 9.67 -3.44 -5.48
C GLY A 205 9.30 -2.47 -6.62
N LYS A 206 8.63 -1.34 -6.35
CA LYS A 206 8.40 -0.28 -7.34
C LYS A 206 9.34 0.90 -7.11
N PRO A 207 9.99 1.42 -8.17
CA PRO A 207 10.82 2.61 -8.03
C PRO A 207 9.95 3.85 -7.80
N GLY A 208 10.42 4.74 -6.92
CA GLY A 208 9.85 6.06 -6.70
C GLY A 208 8.75 6.11 -5.64
N GLU A 209 8.41 7.35 -5.28
CA GLU A 209 7.29 7.68 -4.42
C GLU A 209 6.20 8.36 -5.23
N LEU A 210 4.96 7.93 -5.03
CA LEU A 210 3.79 8.59 -5.59
C LEU A 210 3.32 9.66 -4.59
N MET A 211 3.36 10.93 -4.97
CA MET A 211 2.71 11.98 -4.19
C MET A 211 1.19 11.82 -4.32
N GLU A 212 0.51 11.55 -3.21
CA GLU A 212 -0.93 11.34 -3.17
C GLU A 212 -1.69 12.61 -2.74
N ALA A 213 -1.11 13.40 -1.84
CA ALA A 213 -1.64 14.69 -1.45
C ALA A 213 -0.58 15.72 -1.05
N ARG A 214 -0.95 16.99 -1.16
CA ARG A 214 -0.27 18.13 -0.55
C ARG A 214 -1.25 18.96 0.26
N LEU A 215 -0.84 19.40 1.45
CA LEU A 215 -1.55 20.38 2.26
C LEU A 215 -0.74 21.67 2.33
N ASP A 216 -1.38 22.79 2.02
CA ASP A 216 -0.82 24.14 2.14
C ASP A 216 -1.50 24.81 3.35
N VAL A 217 -0.75 25.02 4.43
CA VAL A 217 -1.28 25.50 5.71
C VAL A 217 -0.78 26.90 6.00
N ILE A 218 -1.70 27.80 6.36
CA ILE A 218 -1.39 29.17 6.82
C ILE A 218 -2.12 29.43 8.13
N VAL A 219 -1.39 29.88 9.14
CA VAL A 219 -1.93 30.20 10.47
C VAL A 219 -2.16 31.71 10.59
N ILE A 220 -3.41 32.11 10.71
CA ILE A 220 -3.84 33.51 10.82
C ILE A 220 -4.71 33.64 12.06
N ARG A 221 -4.34 34.54 12.98
CA ARG A 221 -5.13 34.87 14.19
C ARG A 221 -5.54 33.63 15.02
N GLY A 222 -4.67 32.63 15.13
CA GLY A 222 -4.93 31.41 15.90
C GLY A 222 -5.81 30.38 15.18
N LEU A 223 -6.01 30.52 13.86
CA LEU A 223 -6.70 29.55 13.02
C LEU A 223 -5.78 29.08 11.90
N ALA A 224 -5.69 27.76 11.70
CA ALA A 224 -5.01 27.15 10.58
C ALA A 224 -5.98 26.98 9.42
N HIS A 225 -5.73 27.72 8.33
CA HIS A 225 -6.42 27.58 7.06
C HIS A 225 -5.63 26.61 6.19
N THR A 226 -6.30 25.59 5.64
CA THR A 226 -5.62 24.53 4.90
C THR A 226 -6.22 24.36 3.52
N GLY A 227 -5.39 24.49 2.49
CA GLY A 227 -5.69 24.03 1.14
C GLY A 227 -5.16 22.63 0.90
N VAL A 228 -5.91 21.81 0.18
CA VAL A 228 -5.56 20.42 -0.14
C VAL A 228 -5.51 20.26 -1.65
N VAL A 229 -4.44 19.60 -2.13
CA VAL A 229 -4.28 19.21 -3.53
C VAL A 229 -4.05 17.71 -3.59
N THR A 230 -4.89 16.98 -4.32
CA THR A 230 -4.78 15.53 -4.51
C THR A 230 -4.71 15.18 -6.00
N GLY A 231 -3.62 14.54 -6.43
CA GLY A 231 -3.42 14.19 -7.84
C GLY A 231 -3.65 15.37 -8.80
N ASN A 232 -4.56 15.18 -9.76
CA ASN A 232 -4.94 16.21 -10.75
C ASN A 232 -6.23 16.96 -10.37
N ALA A 233 -6.73 16.80 -9.13
CA ALA A 233 -7.94 17.49 -8.71
C ALA A 233 -7.66 18.98 -8.44
N PRO A 234 -8.66 19.86 -8.63
CA PRO A 234 -8.60 21.24 -8.16
C PRO A 234 -8.30 21.29 -6.66
N ARG A 235 -7.64 22.36 -6.22
CA ARG A 235 -7.45 22.62 -4.79
C ARG A 235 -8.81 22.75 -4.10
N CYS A 236 -8.96 22.12 -2.95
CA CYS A 236 -10.09 22.34 -2.05
C CYS A 236 -9.59 22.90 -0.71
N ASP A 237 -10.33 23.82 -0.11
CA ASP A 237 -10.00 24.34 1.21
C ASP A 237 -10.81 23.61 2.29
N LEU A 238 -10.14 23.28 3.39
CA LEU A 238 -10.74 22.65 4.56
C LEU A 238 -11.30 23.70 5.52
N SER A 239 -12.18 23.26 6.42
CA SER A 239 -12.62 24.09 7.53
C SER A 239 -11.43 24.47 8.43
N PRO A 240 -11.32 25.73 8.88
CA PRO A 240 -10.21 26.16 9.72
C PRO A 240 -10.17 25.41 11.05
N VAL A 241 -8.98 25.13 11.55
CA VAL A 241 -8.75 24.45 12.83
C VAL A 241 -8.10 25.40 13.83
N SER A 242 -8.52 25.34 15.09
CA SER A 242 -7.95 26.20 16.15
C SER A 242 -6.51 25.82 16.47
N VAL A 243 -5.66 26.84 16.60
CA VAL A 243 -4.24 26.75 16.94
C VAL A 243 -3.99 27.46 18.25
N GLU A 244 -3.49 26.72 19.23
CA GLU A 244 -3.10 27.24 20.52
C GLU A 244 -1.68 27.81 20.46
N LYS A 245 -1.35 28.71 21.40
CA LYS A 245 -0.03 29.35 21.45
C LYS A 245 1.12 28.36 21.62
N VAL A 246 0.83 27.20 22.22
CA VAL A 246 1.80 26.14 22.51
C VAL A 246 1.93 25.13 21.37
N ASP A 247 1.02 25.14 20.39
CA ASP A 247 1.05 24.19 19.28
C ASP A 247 2.25 24.45 18.38
N ASP A 248 3.10 23.44 18.23
CA ASP A 248 4.09 23.40 17.15
C ASP A 248 3.45 23.01 15.82
N VAL A 249 4.21 23.14 14.72
CA VAL A 249 3.69 22.85 13.38
C VAL A 249 3.17 21.41 13.26
N VAL A 250 3.82 20.42 13.88
CA VAL A 250 3.40 19.02 13.80
C VAL A 250 2.08 18.81 14.52
N THR A 251 1.89 19.45 15.67
CA THR A 251 0.64 19.45 16.44
C THR A 251 -0.50 20.06 15.63
N VAL A 252 -0.26 21.20 14.96
CA VAL A 252 -1.25 21.80 14.06
C VAL A 252 -1.62 20.84 12.92
N ILE A 253 -0.63 20.20 12.27
CA ILE A 253 -0.89 19.23 11.21
C ILE A 253 -1.70 18.03 11.72
N ARG A 254 -1.38 17.50 12.91
CA ARG A 254 -2.18 16.44 13.54
C ARG A 254 -3.63 16.89 13.76
N LYS A 255 -3.87 18.09 14.28
CA LYS A 255 -5.25 18.62 14.45
C LYS A 255 -6.00 18.72 13.11
N ILE A 256 -5.34 19.15 12.04
CA ILE A 256 -5.90 19.21 10.68
C ILE A 256 -6.27 17.81 10.16
N LEU A 257 -5.35 16.85 10.27
CA LEU A 257 -5.57 15.49 9.79
C LEU A 257 -6.71 14.80 10.56
N ALA A 258 -6.86 15.08 11.86
CA ALA A 258 -7.96 14.56 12.67
C ALA A 258 -9.33 15.08 12.21
N ALA A 259 -9.39 16.33 11.72
CA ALA A 259 -10.63 16.91 11.17
C ALA A 259 -11.01 16.37 9.78
N CYS A 260 -10.09 15.68 9.09
CA CYS A 260 -10.32 15.10 7.75
C CYS A 260 -10.71 13.62 7.78
N GLY A 261 -10.54 12.96 8.93
CA GLY A 261 -10.63 11.50 9.10
C GLY A 261 -11.97 10.99 9.56
#